data_AF-A0A7C2ZTA4-F1
#
_entry.id   AF-A0A7C2ZTA4-F1
#
_cell.length_a   1.000
_cell.length_b   1.000
_cell.length_c   1.000
_cell.angle_alpha   90.00
_cell.angle_beta   90.00
_cell.angle_gamma   90.00
#
_symmetry.space_group_name_H-M   'P 1'
#
loop_
_entity.id
_entity.type
_entity.pdbx_description
1 polymer ?
#
loop_
_entity_poly.entity_id
_entity_poly.type
_entity_poly.pdbx_seq_one_letter_code
_entity_poly.pdbx_strand_id
1 'polypeptide(L)'
;MAEVSLAFLGDVMLGRLVNQELKRRPPEYVWGNTLYLLRQAAAVFINLECAVTDWGEPVPGKRFCFRTDSKNVAALRVAGVRAASLANNHIMDFGDTGLLETIANLDRAGIAHAGAGRNLAEARRPAEFEVAGLRVAFIAATDNQPDWEATEDRPGIFYVPVEPADPRFADLLGLVRTVRSRADLVVVSLHWGPNWGYDPPAAHRAAARKLIEHGADIIFGHSAHVFRGIEVIAGRPVFYSCGDFVDDYAVDEVERNDWSFIFEVHLEGPRVKKVALIPTIIADFQARLAPAPYRDAILDRMSALCLKLGTPARRVDDQLEIPVWTVPP
;
A
#
# COMPACT_ATOMS: atom_id res chain seq x y z
N MET A 1 -23.72 10.55 8.40
CA MET A 1 -23.41 10.32 6.97
C MET A 1 -23.48 8.83 6.72
N ALA A 2 -23.70 8.38 5.47
CA ALA A 2 -23.65 6.95 5.19
C ALA A 2 -22.24 6.40 5.47
N GLU A 3 -22.15 5.20 6.03
CA GLU A 3 -20.87 4.51 6.24
C GLU A 3 -20.28 4.14 4.88
N VAL A 4 -18.98 4.35 4.69
CA VAL A 4 -18.27 4.00 3.46
C VAL A 4 -16.99 3.25 3.78
N SER A 5 -16.61 2.27 2.96
CA SER A 5 -15.35 1.53 3.10
C SER A 5 -14.32 1.97 2.07
N LEU A 6 -13.06 2.05 2.51
CA LEU A 6 -11.87 2.15 1.67
C LEU A 6 -11.11 0.84 1.78
N ALA A 7 -10.68 0.26 0.67
CA ALA A 7 -9.87 -0.96 0.67
C ALA A 7 -8.38 -0.62 0.50
N PHE A 8 -7.56 -1.08 1.43
CA PHE A 8 -6.11 -1.01 1.35
C PHE A 8 -5.57 -2.41 1.08
N LEU A 9 -4.72 -2.53 0.07
CA LEU A 9 -4.15 -3.81 -0.35
C LEU A 9 -2.64 -3.82 -0.14
N GLY A 10 -2.09 -5.02 -0.05
CA GLY A 10 -0.65 -5.23 -0.05
C GLY A 10 0.07 -4.81 -1.34
N ASP A 11 1.26 -5.35 -1.51
CA ASP A 11 2.12 -5.11 -2.65
C ASP A 11 1.49 -5.76 -3.90
N VAL A 12 1.37 -4.97 -4.97
CA VAL A 12 0.78 -5.37 -6.25
C VAL A 12 1.90 -5.38 -7.30
N MET A 13 2.46 -6.55 -7.53
CA MET A 13 3.52 -6.83 -8.49
C MET A 13 2.91 -7.55 -9.72
N LEU A 14 2.57 -6.78 -10.75
CA LEU A 14 1.99 -7.30 -12.00
C LEU A 14 3.05 -7.78 -13.01
N GLY A 15 4.31 -7.85 -12.60
CA GLY A 15 5.45 -8.17 -13.45
C GLY A 15 5.66 -9.67 -13.65
N ARG A 16 6.78 -10.01 -14.31
CA ARG A 16 7.27 -11.39 -14.47
C ARG A 16 6.18 -12.38 -14.92
N LEU A 17 5.90 -13.43 -14.14
CA LEU A 17 4.94 -14.47 -14.49
C LEU A 17 3.50 -13.94 -14.45
N VAL A 18 3.18 -12.98 -13.58
CA VAL A 18 1.87 -12.30 -13.58
C VAL A 18 1.65 -11.56 -14.91
N ASN A 19 2.67 -10.87 -15.43
CA ASN A 19 2.61 -10.24 -16.75
C ASN A 19 2.39 -11.30 -17.86
N GLN A 20 3.05 -12.45 -17.77
CA GLN A 20 2.86 -13.54 -18.72
C GLN A 20 1.42 -14.09 -18.69
N GLU A 21 0.81 -14.22 -17.50
CA GLU A 21 -0.60 -14.57 -17.39
C GLU A 21 -1.50 -13.52 -18.05
N LEU A 22 -1.26 -12.23 -17.80
CA LEU A 22 -2.05 -11.14 -18.37
C LEU A 22 -1.90 -10.98 -19.90
N LYS A 23 -0.95 -11.68 -20.53
CA LYS A 23 -0.91 -11.80 -22.00
C LYS A 23 -2.00 -12.72 -22.57
N ARG A 24 -2.48 -13.67 -21.76
CA ARG A 24 -3.43 -14.72 -22.16
C ARG A 24 -4.73 -14.73 -21.36
N ARG A 25 -4.82 -13.93 -20.31
CA ARG A 25 -5.97 -13.79 -19.40
C ARG A 25 -6.55 -12.38 -19.47
N PRO A 26 -7.83 -12.20 -19.12
CA PRO A 26 -8.41 -10.87 -19.04
C PRO A 26 -7.85 -10.09 -17.82
N PRO A 27 -7.93 -8.75 -17.80
CA PRO A 27 -7.39 -7.91 -16.72
C PRO A 27 -7.92 -8.24 -15.31
N GLU A 28 -9.13 -8.81 -15.22
CA GLU A 28 -9.76 -9.20 -13.96
C GLU A 28 -9.07 -10.39 -13.28
N TYR A 29 -8.30 -11.19 -14.03
CA TYR A 29 -7.78 -12.48 -13.59
C TYR A 29 -6.99 -12.39 -12.27
N VAL A 30 -6.10 -11.40 -12.15
CA VAL A 30 -5.21 -11.25 -10.98
C VAL A 30 -5.95 -10.96 -9.68
N TRP A 31 -7.22 -10.53 -9.75
CA TRP A 31 -8.04 -10.23 -8.57
C TRP A 31 -8.91 -11.42 -8.13
N GLY A 32 -8.92 -12.51 -8.90
CA GLY A 32 -9.64 -13.75 -8.59
C GLY A 32 -11.06 -13.52 -8.05
N ASN A 33 -11.40 -14.22 -6.98
CA ASN A 33 -12.70 -14.07 -6.31
C ASN A 33 -12.73 -12.92 -5.29
N THR A 34 -11.70 -12.09 -5.20
CA THR A 34 -11.70 -10.89 -4.33
C THR A 34 -12.29 -9.66 -5.02
N LEU A 35 -12.31 -9.64 -6.36
CA LEU A 35 -12.70 -8.50 -7.18
C LEU A 35 -14.08 -7.91 -6.83
N TYR A 36 -15.04 -8.76 -6.45
CA TYR A 36 -16.38 -8.29 -6.12
C TYR A 36 -16.42 -7.44 -4.83
N LEU A 37 -15.51 -7.68 -3.89
CA LEU A 37 -15.36 -6.88 -2.67
C LEU A 37 -14.67 -5.56 -2.99
N LEU A 38 -13.60 -5.62 -3.80
CA LEU A 38 -12.88 -4.42 -4.23
C LEU A 38 -13.80 -3.41 -4.93
N ARG A 39 -14.76 -3.89 -5.73
CA ARG A 39 -15.77 -3.07 -6.41
C ARG A 39 -16.85 -2.49 -5.49
N GLN A 40 -16.99 -3.00 -4.27
CA GLN A 40 -17.93 -2.45 -3.27
C GLN A 40 -17.30 -1.33 -2.45
N ALA A 41 -15.97 -1.34 -2.31
CA ALA A 41 -15.25 -0.24 -1.67
C ALA A 41 -15.37 1.05 -2.50
N ALA A 42 -15.44 2.20 -1.83
CA ALA A 42 -15.52 3.48 -2.53
C ALA A 42 -14.21 3.89 -3.21
N ALA A 43 -13.09 3.34 -2.74
CA ALA A 43 -11.77 3.46 -3.37
C ALA A 43 -10.85 2.33 -2.92
N VAL A 44 -9.95 1.93 -3.82
CA VAL A 44 -8.89 0.95 -3.54
C VAL A 44 -7.52 1.65 -3.58
N PHE A 45 -6.69 1.37 -2.58
CA PHE A 45 -5.34 1.90 -2.40
C PHE A 45 -4.33 0.76 -2.44
N ILE A 46 -3.22 0.93 -3.18
CA ILE A 46 -2.21 -0.11 -3.36
C ILE A 46 -0.78 0.44 -3.22
N ASN A 47 0.18 -0.44 -2.99
CA ASN A 47 1.59 -0.21 -3.39
C ASN A 47 1.83 -0.90 -4.74
N LEU A 48 2.19 -0.13 -5.76
CA LEU A 48 2.46 -0.66 -7.10
C LEU A 48 3.94 -1.01 -7.22
N GLU A 49 4.27 -2.27 -6.97
CA GLU A 49 5.65 -2.74 -6.83
C GLU A 49 6.24 -3.28 -8.14
N CYS A 50 5.95 -2.61 -9.24
CA CYS A 50 6.54 -2.89 -10.54
C CYS A 50 6.45 -1.68 -11.46
N ALA A 51 7.32 -1.61 -12.47
CA ALA A 51 7.21 -0.63 -13.53
C ALA A 51 6.13 -1.04 -14.54
N VAL A 52 5.21 -0.12 -14.86
CA VAL A 52 4.18 -0.28 -15.90
C VAL A 52 4.70 0.40 -17.16
N THR A 53 5.47 -0.32 -17.96
CA THR A 53 6.29 0.26 -19.02
C THR A 53 6.53 -0.72 -20.15
N ASP A 54 6.45 -0.26 -21.39
CA ASP A 54 6.90 -0.99 -22.58
C ASP A 54 8.32 -0.56 -23.00
N TRP A 55 8.85 0.50 -22.39
CA TRP A 55 10.18 1.05 -22.65
C TRP A 55 11.16 0.91 -21.47
N GLY A 56 12.40 1.33 -21.71
CA GLY A 56 13.52 1.30 -20.76
C GLY A 56 14.32 -0.01 -20.81
N GLU A 57 15.51 0.04 -20.25
CA GLU A 57 16.37 -1.14 -20.06
C GLU A 57 16.46 -1.46 -18.57
N PRO A 58 16.54 -2.74 -18.19
CA PRO A 58 16.63 -3.10 -16.78
C PRO A 58 17.91 -2.53 -16.14
N VAL A 59 17.73 -1.87 -15.00
CA VAL A 59 18.59 -1.92 -13.81
C VAL A 59 19.91 -2.71 -13.91
N PRO A 60 21.05 -2.24 -14.46
CA PRO A 60 22.23 -3.11 -14.53
C PRO A 60 22.68 -3.61 -13.14
N GLY A 61 22.87 -4.91 -13.00
CA GLY A 61 23.30 -5.54 -11.74
C GLY A 61 22.17 -5.78 -10.72
N LYS A 62 20.94 -5.30 -10.96
CA LYS A 62 19.82 -5.61 -10.09
C LYS A 62 19.30 -7.02 -10.35
N ARG A 63 19.24 -7.85 -9.30
CA ARG A 63 18.87 -9.27 -9.39
C ARG A 63 17.46 -9.49 -9.95
N PHE A 64 16.51 -8.65 -9.53
CA PHE A 64 15.11 -8.75 -9.91
C PHE A 64 14.63 -7.40 -10.42
N CYS A 65 14.15 -7.39 -11.66
CA CYS A 65 13.53 -6.23 -12.30
C CYS A 65 12.09 -6.60 -12.68
N PHE A 66 11.09 -5.86 -12.19
CA PHE A 66 9.68 -6.16 -12.39
C PHE A 66 9.03 -5.19 -13.36
N ARG A 67 8.74 -5.68 -14.56
CA ARG A 67 7.99 -4.98 -15.59
C ARG A 67 6.68 -5.68 -15.87
N THR A 68 5.62 -4.88 -15.97
CA THR A 68 4.36 -5.29 -16.60
C THR A 68 4.11 -4.47 -17.86
N ASP A 69 3.52 -5.08 -18.89
CA ASP A 69 3.19 -4.40 -20.14
C ASP A 69 2.23 -3.22 -19.85
N SER A 70 2.36 -2.11 -20.57
CA SER A 70 1.58 -0.88 -20.29
C SER A 70 0.06 -1.12 -20.28
N LYS A 71 -0.43 -2.02 -21.15
CA LYS A 71 -1.84 -2.44 -21.23
C LYS A 71 -2.39 -2.98 -19.91
N ASN A 72 -1.54 -3.52 -19.04
CA ASN A 72 -1.96 -4.15 -17.78
C ASN A 72 -2.36 -3.12 -16.71
N VAL A 73 -2.20 -1.81 -16.97
CA VAL A 73 -2.89 -0.77 -16.20
C VAL A 73 -4.41 -1.00 -16.18
N ALA A 74 -4.96 -1.68 -17.19
CA ALA A 74 -6.35 -2.12 -17.20
C ALA A 74 -6.71 -3.02 -15.99
N ALA A 75 -5.78 -3.84 -15.50
CA ALA A 75 -5.99 -4.67 -14.31
C ALA A 75 -6.25 -3.80 -13.08
N LEU A 76 -5.49 -2.72 -12.91
CA LEU A 76 -5.72 -1.77 -11.82
C LEU A 76 -7.08 -1.07 -11.94
N ARG A 77 -7.47 -0.68 -13.16
CA ARG A 77 -8.77 -0.02 -13.42
C ARG A 77 -9.96 -0.92 -13.10
N VAL A 78 -9.94 -2.20 -13.47
CA VAL A 78 -11.09 -3.10 -13.25
C VAL A 78 -11.36 -3.39 -11.77
N ALA A 79 -10.33 -3.27 -10.93
CA ALA A 79 -10.43 -3.36 -9.47
C ALA A 79 -10.85 -2.05 -8.79
N GLY A 80 -10.95 -0.94 -9.52
CA GLY A 80 -11.28 0.36 -8.94
C GLY A 80 -10.14 0.98 -8.13
N VAL A 81 -8.88 0.67 -8.49
CA VAL A 81 -7.70 1.32 -7.90
C VAL A 81 -7.80 2.83 -8.10
N ARG A 82 -7.90 3.54 -6.98
CA ARG A 82 -8.01 4.99 -6.94
C ARG A 82 -6.64 5.64 -6.80
N ALA A 83 -5.78 5.07 -5.95
CA ALA A 83 -4.46 5.60 -5.68
C ALA A 83 -3.40 4.49 -5.57
N ALA A 84 -2.22 4.74 -6.12
CA ALA A 84 -1.06 3.86 -6.03
C ALA A 84 0.15 4.58 -5.42
N SER A 85 0.79 3.94 -4.44
CA SER A 85 2.15 4.33 -4.03
C SER A 85 3.14 3.87 -5.09
N LEU A 86 4.02 4.79 -5.50
CA LEU A 86 5.15 4.53 -6.37
C LEU A 86 6.49 4.59 -5.62
N ALA A 87 6.49 5.06 -4.36
CA ALA A 87 7.69 5.07 -3.54
C ALA A 87 7.95 3.66 -3.01
N ASN A 88 8.71 2.88 -3.77
CA ASN A 88 9.19 1.56 -3.38
C ASN A 88 10.50 1.25 -4.08
N ASN A 89 11.02 0.08 -3.75
CA ASN A 89 12.28 -0.43 -4.26
C ASN A 89 12.22 -0.97 -5.70
N HIS A 90 11.10 -0.97 -6.42
CA HIS A 90 10.96 -1.57 -7.76
C HIS A 90 10.45 -0.62 -8.87
N ILE A 91 9.99 0.58 -8.53
CA ILE A 91 9.40 1.49 -9.52
C ILE A 91 10.38 1.93 -10.63
N MET A 92 11.69 2.03 -10.32
CA MET A 92 12.73 2.42 -11.27
C MET A 92 13.55 1.24 -11.79
N ASP A 93 13.02 0.02 -11.74
CA ASP A 93 13.71 -1.17 -12.26
C ASP A 93 14.11 -1.04 -13.74
N PHE A 94 13.48 -0.13 -14.48
CA PHE A 94 13.77 0.16 -15.89
C PHE A 94 14.22 1.61 -16.12
N GLY A 95 14.85 2.19 -15.09
CA GLY A 95 15.41 3.54 -15.06
C GLY A 95 14.37 4.65 -15.25
N ASP A 96 14.87 5.84 -15.55
CA ASP A 96 14.05 7.05 -15.71
C ASP A 96 12.99 6.88 -16.79
N THR A 97 13.31 6.21 -17.91
CA THR A 97 12.35 5.98 -18.99
C THR A 97 11.17 5.14 -18.50
N GLY A 98 11.45 4.06 -17.74
CA GLY A 98 10.40 3.20 -17.20
C GLY A 98 9.54 3.89 -16.14
N LEU A 99 10.16 4.70 -15.27
CA LEU A 99 9.44 5.50 -14.27
C LEU A 99 8.49 6.51 -14.95
N LEU A 100 9.01 7.27 -15.91
CA LEU A 100 8.24 8.31 -16.60
C LEU A 100 7.09 7.72 -17.43
N GLU A 101 7.31 6.57 -18.07
CA GLU A 101 6.22 5.88 -18.76
C GLU A 101 5.17 5.33 -17.77
N THR A 102 5.60 4.79 -16.62
CA THR A 102 4.70 4.32 -15.56
C THR A 102 3.78 5.45 -15.09
N ILE A 103 4.35 6.62 -14.78
CA ILE A 103 3.58 7.81 -14.41
C ILE A 103 2.58 8.18 -15.52
N ALA A 104 3.03 8.24 -16.78
CA ALA A 104 2.16 8.57 -17.89
C ALA A 104 1.03 7.54 -18.13
N ASN A 105 1.29 6.26 -17.88
CA ASN A 105 0.29 5.19 -17.97
C ASN A 105 -0.78 5.32 -16.87
N LEU A 106 -0.37 5.65 -15.64
CA LEU A 106 -1.30 5.89 -14.53
C LEU A 106 -2.14 7.17 -14.74
N ASP A 107 -1.51 8.25 -15.18
CA ASP A 107 -2.19 9.51 -15.54
C ASP A 107 -3.26 9.27 -16.61
N ARG A 108 -2.92 8.56 -17.70
CA ARG A 108 -3.87 8.18 -18.76
C ARG A 108 -5.00 7.27 -18.27
N ALA A 109 -4.74 6.45 -17.25
CA ALA A 109 -5.74 5.59 -16.64
C ALA A 109 -6.64 6.31 -15.61
N GLY A 110 -6.30 7.55 -15.22
CA GLY A 110 -7.00 8.31 -14.18
C GLY A 110 -6.74 7.77 -12.77
N ILE A 111 -5.63 7.05 -12.56
CA ILE A 111 -5.23 6.51 -11.26
C ILE A 111 -4.31 7.54 -10.60
N ALA A 112 -4.70 8.00 -9.41
CA ALA A 112 -3.88 8.93 -8.64
C ALA A 112 -2.60 8.22 -8.17
N HIS A 113 -1.49 8.95 -8.06
CA HIS A 113 -0.22 8.36 -7.62
C HIS A 113 0.62 9.37 -6.86
N ALA A 114 1.50 8.86 -6.01
CA ALA A 114 2.42 9.67 -5.20
C ALA A 114 3.72 8.90 -4.97
N GLY A 115 4.76 9.64 -4.55
CA GLY A 115 6.02 9.07 -4.07
C GLY A 115 7.09 8.86 -5.14
N ALA A 116 6.82 9.23 -6.38
CA ALA A 116 7.82 9.32 -7.45
C ALA A 116 7.42 10.41 -8.46
N GLY A 117 8.39 10.93 -9.22
CA GLY A 117 8.12 12.02 -10.15
C GLY A 117 9.28 12.35 -11.08
N ARG A 118 9.07 13.33 -11.98
CA ARG A 118 10.11 13.85 -12.90
C ARG A 118 11.24 14.59 -12.18
N ASN A 119 11.01 14.99 -10.94
CA ASN A 119 11.92 15.68 -10.05
C ASN A 119 11.41 15.59 -8.61
N LEU A 120 12.17 16.13 -7.66
CA LEU A 120 11.87 16.12 -6.23
C LEU A 120 10.54 16.80 -5.89
N ALA A 121 10.18 17.88 -6.59
CA ALA A 121 8.92 18.58 -6.35
C ALA A 121 7.72 17.72 -6.76
N GLU A 122 7.81 16.99 -7.87
CA GLU A 122 6.79 16.02 -8.26
C GLU A 122 6.78 14.80 -7.34
N ALA A 123 7.94 14.24 -6.98
CA ALA A 123 8.03 13.07 -6.12
C ALA A 123 7.44 13.31 -4.72
N ARG A 124 7.63 14.52 -4.16
CA ARG A 124 7.06 14.97 -2.88
C ARG A 124 5.58 15.34 -2.96
N ARG A 125 5.00 15.47 -4.16
CA ARG A 125 3.63 15.97 -4.32
C ARG A 125 2.62 14.92 -3.86
N PRO A 126 1.74 15.23 -2.89
CA PRO A 126 0.64 14.35 -2.54
C PRO A 126 -0.32 14.18 -3.71
N ALA A 127 -0.91 12.99 -3.84
CA ALA A 127 -2.08 12.80 -4.68
C ALA A 127 -3.31 13.28 -3.91
N GLU A 128 -4.00 14.30 -4.43
CA GLU A 128 -5.19 14.87 -3.80
C GLU A 128 -6.42 14.61 -4.67
N PHE A 129 -7.46 14.02 -4.07
CA PHE A 129 -8.66 13.62 -4.78
C PHE A 129 -9.85 13.45 -3.84
N GLU A 130 -11.07 13.40 -4.38
CA GLU A 130 -12.26 13.11 -3.59
C GLU A 130 -12.65 11.62 -3.63
N VAL A 131 -13.11 11.10 -2.49
CA VAL A 131 -13.76 9.79 -2.33
C VAL A 131 -14.95 9.96 -1.38
N ALA A 132 -16.14 9.56 -1.81
CA ALA A 132 -17.36 9.62 -0.98
C ALA A 132 -17.62 11.01 -0.33
N GLY A 133 -17.26 12.09 -1.04
CA GLY A 133 -17.42 13.47 -0.55
C GLY A 133 -16.34 13.93 0.44
N LEU A 134 -15.29 13.14 0.67
CA LEU A 134 -14.13 13.50 1.49
C LEU A 134 -12.95 13.85 0.58
N ARG A 135 -12.26 14.94 0.87
CA ARG A 135 -10.97 15.26 0.26
C ARG A 135 -9.90 14.39 0.89
N VAL A 136 -9.37 13.46 0.12
CA VAL A 136 -8.28 12.57 0.52
C VAL A 136 -6.97 13.14 0.01
N ALA A 137 -5.96 13.15 0.87
CA ALA A 137 -4.59 13.31 0.46
C ALA A 137 -3.79 12.03 0.70
N PHE A 138 -3.15 11.56 -0.35
CA PHE A 138 -2.31 10.36 -0.34
C PHE A 138 -0.85 10.77 -0.54
N ILE A 139 -0.04 10.54 0.48
CA ILE A 139 1.40 10.81 0.48
C ILE A 139 2.10 9.45 0.46
N ALA A 140 3.16 9.31 -0.33
CA ALA A 140 3.96 8.09 -0.38
C ALA A 140 5.45 8.41 -0.28
N ALA A 141 6.20 7.62 0.49
CA ALA A 141 7.65 7.73 0.63
C ALA A 141 8.28 6.36 0.93
N THR A 142 9.59 6.25 0.75
CA THR A 142 10.32 5.00 1.02
C THR A 142 11.71 5.27 1.60
N ASP A 143 12.19 4.38 2.47
CA ASP A 143 13.58 4.39 2.96
C ASP A 143 14.51 3.44 2.19
N ASN A 144 14.00 2.84 1.11
CA ASN A 144 14.72 1.94 0.22
C ASN A 144 15.29 2.71 -0.99
N GLN A 145 16.33 2.16 -1.63
CA GLN A 145 16.93 2.69 -2.88
C GLN A 145 17.35 4.18 -2.81
N PRO A 146 18.24 4.59 -1.88
CA PRO A 146 18.72 5.98 -1.79
C PRO A 146 19.33 6.52 -3.10
N ASP A 147 19.88 5.65 -3.94
CA ASP A 147 20.43 5.98 -5.26
C ASP A 147 19.37 6.48 -6.26
N TRP A 148 18.09 6.17 -6.01
CA TRP A 148 16.94 6.59 -6.80
C TRP A 148 16.26 7.86 -6.27
N GLU A 149 16.81 8.51 -5.25
CA GLU A 149 16.26 9.76 -4.70
C GLU A 149 16.12 10.82 -5.80
N ALA A 150 14.92 11.35 -5.99
CA ALA A 150 14.67 12.42 -6.95
C ALA A 150 15.46 13.69 -6.56
N THR A 151 16.01 14.40 -7.55
CA THR A 151 16.64 15.72 -7.34
C THR A 151 15.82 16.81 -8.02
N GLU A 152 16.27 18.07 -7.97
CA GLU A 152 15.58 19.18 -8.65
C GLU A 152 15.41 18.93 -10.16
N ASP A 153 16.35 18.21 -10.78
CA ASP A 153 16.49 18.00 -12.21
C ASP A 153 16.50 16.52 -12.65
N ARG A 154 16.45 15.57 -11.71
CA ARG A 154 16.46 14.13 -11.99
C ARG A 154 15.16 13.44 -11.53
N PRO A 155 14.54 12.60 -12.37
CA PRO A 155 13.44 11.73 -11.96
C PRO A 155 13.85 10.82 -10.80
N GLY A 156 12.88 10.44 -9.98
CA GLY A 156 13.17 9.54 -8.88
C GLY A 156 12.02 9.35 -7.92
N ILE A 157 12.33 8.66 -6.83
CA ILE A 157 11.43 8.40 -5.70
C ILE A 157 11.57 9.47 -4.62
N PHE A 158 10.52 9.66 -3.82
CA PHE A 158 10.60 10.43 -2.59
C PHE A 158 11.22 9.58 -1.49
N TYR A 159 12.56 9.60 -1.46
CA TYR A 159 13.35 8.88 -0.48
C TYR A 159 13.32 9.60 0.89
N VAL A 160 12.93 8.87 1.94
CA VAL A 160 12.81 9.36 3.31
C VAL A 160 13.25 8.25 4.27
N PRO A 161 14.46 8.32 4.84
CA PRO A 161 14.88 7.43 5.91
C PRO A 161 13.92 7.51 7.10
N VAL A 162 13.57 6.36 7.68
CA VAL A 162 12.73 6.28 8.89
C VAL A 162 13.56 6.54 10.15
N GLU A 163 14.26 7.67 10.14
CA GLU A 163 15.13 8.12 11.21
C GLU A 163 14.68 9.50 11.69
N PRO A 164 14.26 9.66 12.96
CA PRO A 164 13.77 10.93 13.50
C PRO A 164 14.67 12.16 13.34
N ALA A 165 15.97 11.96 13.19
CA ALA A 165 16.96 13.03 13.04
C ALA A 165 17.23 13.39 11.57
N ASP A 166 16.76 12.59 10.61
CA ASP A 166 16.98 12.86 9.19
C ASP A 166 16.12 14.06 8.73
N PRO A 167 16.71 15.06 8.06
CA PRO A 167 15.96 16.23 7.58
C PRO A 167 14.84 15.86 6.61
N ARG A 168 14.96 14.78 5.82
CA ARG A 168 13.92 14.32 4.91
C ARG A 168 12.71 13.78 5.67
N PHE A 169 12.91 13.17 6.84
CA PHE A 169 11.80 12.78 7.70
C PHE A 169 11.09 14.00 8.30
N ALA A 170 11.84 15.04 8.68
CA ALA A 170 11.26 16.32 9.11
C ALA A 170 10.46 17.02 7.98
N ASP A 171 10.95 16.95 6.74
CA ASP A 171 10.22 17.43 5.55
C ASP A 171 8.90 16.67 5.36
N LEU A 172 8.91 15.34 5.49
CA LEU A 172 7.69 14.53 5.42
C LEU A 172 6.68 14.94 6.52
N LEU A 173 7.13 15.14 7.76
CA LEU A 173 6.27 15.64 8.84
C LEU A 173 5.68 17.04 8.51
N GLY A 174 6.48 17.92 7.90
CA GLY A 174 6.03 19.22 7.42
C GLY A 174 4.98 19.15 6.32
N LEU A 175 5.16 18.23 5.37
CA LEU A 175 4.21 17.95 4.31
C LEU A 175 2.87 17.47 4.87
N VAL A 176 2.88 16.50 5.79
CA VAL A 176 1.67 16.00 6.47
C VAL A 176 0.90 17.14 7.15
N ARG A 177 1.59 17.99 7.92
CA ARG A 177 0.96 19.16 8.58
C ARG A 177 0.32 20.12 7.58
N THR A 178 1.03 20.40 6.48
CA THR A 178 0.58 21.34 5.45
C THR A 178 -0.71 20.84 4.80
N VAL A 179 -0.73 19.57 4.42
CA VAL A 179 -1.85 18.96 3.69
C VAL A 179 -3.06 18.72 4.59
N ARG A 180 -2.85 18.41 5.88
CA ARG A 180 -3.94 18.26 6.86
C ARG A 180 -4.87 19.47 6.95
N SER A 181 -4.38 20.67 6.65
CA SER A 181 -5.19 21.91 6.66
C SER A 181 -6.27 21.97 5.56
N ARG A 182 -6.12 21.17 4.49
CA ARG A 182 -7.00 21.18 3.31
C ARG A 182 -7.58 19.81 2.94
N ALA A 183 -7.15 18.74 3.59
CA ALA A 183 -7.67 17.39 3.43
C ALA A 183 -8.59 17.00 4.60
N ASP A 184 -9.60 16.19 4.32
CA ASP A 184 -10.49 15.61 5.31
C ASP A 184 -9.89 14.31 5.88
N LEU A 185 -9.19 13.54 5.02
CA LEU A 185 -8.46 12.31 5.35
C LEU A 185 -7.03 12.36 4.79
N VAL A 186 -6.02 12.13 5.64
CA VAL A 186 -4.61 12.05 5.22
C VAL A 186 -4.09 10.61 5.37
N VAL A 187 -3.71 10.01 4.24
CA VAL A 187 -3.11 8.68 4.18
C VAL A 187 -1.62 8.83 3.87
N VAL A 188 -0.77 8.20 4.67
CA VAL A 188 0.68 8.16 4.44
C VAL A 188 1.10 6.71 4.17
N SER A 189 1.46 6.42 2.93
CA SER A 189 2.02 5.15 2.48
C SER A 189 3.53 5.13 2.65
N LEU A 190 4.06 4.08 3.29
CA LEU A 190 5.49 3.95 3.59
C LEU A 190 5.99 2.57 3.19
N HIS A 191 6.89 2.54 2.21
CA HIS A 191 7.65 1.34 1.88
C HIS A 191 8.96 1.39 2.68
N TRP A 192 8.99 0.69 3.82
CA TRP A 192 10.00 0.92 4.87
C TRP A 192 10.63 -0.36 5.44
N GLY A 193 11.90 -0.24 5.81
CA GLY A 193 12.67 -1.30 6.44
C GLY A 193 12.92 -2.50 5.53
N PRO A 194 13.38 -3.63 6.11
CA PRO A 194 13.72 -4.82 5.35
C PRO A 194 12.51 -5.71 5.08
N ASN A 195 12.67 -6.56 4.07
CA ASN A 195 11.79 -7.69 3.78
C ASN A 195 11.74 -8.67 4.97
N TRP A 196 10.59 -9.34 5.13
CA TRP A 196 10.31 -10.38 6.12
C TRP A 196 10.18 -9.91 7.57
N GLY A 197 9.75 -10.84 8.42
CA GLY A 197 9.63 -10.63 9.85
C GLY A 197 8.34 -9.92 10.26
N TYR A 198 7.74 -10.43 11.33
CA TYR A 198 6.40 -10.05 11.78
C TYR A 198 6.36 -8.92 12.82
N ASP A 199 7.43 -8.73 13.58
CA ASP A 199 7.48 -7.70 14.60
C ASP A 199 7.96 -6.37 13.97
N PRO A 200 7.16 -5.28 14.01
CA PRO A 200 7.55 -4.01 13.42
C PRO A 200 8.73 -3.39 14.20
N PRO A 201 9.79 -2.90 13.51
CA PRO A 201 10.91 -2.25 14.17
C PRO A 201 10.48 -1.05 15.04
N ALA A 202 11.16 -0.85 16.17
CA ALA A 202 10.85 0.25 17.10
C ALA A 202 10.90 1.63 16.42
N ALA A 203 11.79 1.82 15.45
CA ALA A 203 11.89 3.04 14.64
C ALA A 203 10.62 3.29 13.82
N HIS A 204 10.02 2.25 13.22
CA HIS A 204 8.78 2.38 12.44
C HIS A 204 7.62 2.79 13.35
N ARG A 205 7.55 2.20 14.55
CA ARG A 205 6.53 2.57 15.55
C ARG A 205 6.67 4.03 16.01
N ALA A 206 7.91 4.47 16.24
CA ALA A 206 8.18 5.87 16.61
C ALA A 206 7.84 6.84 15.46
N ALA A 207 8.17 6.49 14.22
CA ALA A 207 7.84 7.28 13.05
C ALA A 207 6.32 7.39 12.82
N ALA A 208 5.59 6.27 12.94
CA ALA A 208 4.14 6.23 12.81
C ALA A 208 3.44 7.16 13.83
N ARG A 209 3.89 7.15 15.10
CA ARG A 209 3.40 8.07 16.14
C ARG A 209 3.58 9.53 15.74
N LYS A 210 4.79 9.89 15.30
CA LYS A 210 5.08 11.28 14.86
C LYS A 210 4.22 11.71 13.69
N LEU A 211 4.03 10.85 12.68
CA LEU A 211 3.18 11.15 11.52
C LEU A 211 1.72 11.37 11.95
N ILE A 212 1.20 10.53 12.85
CA ILE A 212 -0.14 10.68 13.43
C ILE A 212 -0.28 11.98 14.22
N GLU A 213 0.69 12.32 15.07
CA GLU A 213 0.74 13.59 15.81
C GLU A 213 0.72 14.80 14.86
N HIS A 214 1.28 14.65 13.65
CA HIS A 214 1.37 15.69 12.64
C HIS A 214 0.16 15.77 11.71
N GLY A 215 -0.79 14.84 11.82
CA GLY A 215 -2.07 14.92 11.12
C GLY A 215 -2.35 13.79 10.14
N ALA A 216 -1.52 12.75 10.07
CA ALA A 216 -1.87 11.53 9.35
C ALA A 216 -3.04 10.82 10.06
N ASP A 217 -3.99 10.31 9.28
CA ASP A 217 -5.14 9.56 9.80
C ASP A 217 -5.00 8.05 9.59
N ILE A 218 -4.24 7.63 8.57
CA ILE A 218 -3.92 6.23 8.28
C ILE A 218 -2.46 6.14 7.87
N ILE A 219 -1.72 5.22 8.50
CA ILE A 219 -0.38 4.82 8.03
C ILE A 219 -0.52 3.49 7.30
N PHE A 220 -0.04 3.44 6.06
CA PHE A 220 -0.18 2.33 5.14
C PHE A 220 1.19 1.77 4.75
N GLY A 221 1.67 0.78 5.51
CA GLY A 221 3.02 0.23 5.39
C GLY A 221 3.14 -0.94 4.41
N HIS A 222 4.33 -1.09 3.83
CA HIS A 222 4.71 -2.08 2.81
C HIS A 222 6.11 -2.66 3.06
N SER A 223 6.68 -3.38 2.07
CA SER A 223 8.08 -3.86 2.00
C SER A 223 8.37 -5.19 2.70
N ALA A 224 7.67 -5.51 3.79
CA ALA A 224 7.97 -6.75 4.52
C ALA A 224 7.57 -8.02 3.76
N HIS A 225 6.79 -7.93 2.67
CA HIS A 225 6.14 -9.03 1.93
C HIS A 225 5.20 -9.93 2.75
N VAL A 226 5.20 -9.78 4.08
CA VAL A 226 4.23 -10.36 5.00
C VAL A 226 3.42 -9.26 5.67
N PHE A 227 2.19 -9.57 6.09
CA PHE A 227 1.44 -8.64 6.92
C PHE A 227 2.07 -8.54 8.32
N ARG A 228 2.02 -7.34 8.89
CA ARG A 228 2.37 -7.10 10.31
C ARG A 228 1.10 -6.71 11.07
N GLY A 229 1.15 -6.86 12.40
CA GLY A 229 0.04 -6.45 13.26
C GLY A 229 -0.33 -4.98 13.09
N ILE A 230 -1.56 -4.63 13.46
CA ILE A 230 -2.10 -3.27 13.40
C ILE A 230 -2.06 -2.65 14.80
N GLU A 231 -1.59 -1.40 14.88
CA GLU A 231 -1.68 -0.58 16.10
C GLU A 231 -2.71 0.53 15.85
N VAL A 232 -3.54 0.85 16.85
CA VAL A 232 -4.41 2.04 16.82
C VAL A 232 -3.84 3.09 17.76
N ILE A 233 -3.41 4.23 17.20
CA ILE A 233 -2.76 5.32 17.94
C ILE A 233 -3.67 6.54 17.85
N ALA A 234 -4.18 7.02 18.99
CA ALA A 234 -5.08 8.17 19.05
C ALA A 234 -6.29 8.05 18.08
N GLY A 235 -6.88 6.86 17.97
CA GLY A 235 -8.02 6.60 17.08
C GLY A 235 -7.67 6.56 15.59
N ARG A 236 -6.41 6.29 15.25
CA ARG A 236 -5.91 6.21 13.86
C ARG A 236 -5.17 4.90 13.64
N PRO A 237 -5.53 4.09 12.63
CA PRO A 237 -4.88 2.81 12.39
C PRO A 237 -3.50 2.97 11.74
N VAL A 238 -2.58 2.10 12.16
CA VAL A 238 -1.23 1.95 11.62
C VAL A 238 -1.08 0.53 11.09
N PHE A 239 -1.02 0.39 9.77
CA PHE A 239 -0.67 -0.85 9.11
C PHE A 239 0.84 -0.86 8.93
N TYR A 240 1.57 -1.69 9.69
CA TYR A 240 3.04 -1.70 9.60
C TYR A 240 3.57 -2.39 8.34
N SER A 241 2.80 -3.34 7.80
CA SER A 241 2.99 -3.96 6.48
C SER A 241 1.69 -4.65 6.09
N CYS A 242 1.23 -4.45 4.86
CA CYS A 242 0.07 -5.15 4.32
C CYS A 242 0.43 -6.47 3.60
N GLY A 243 1.72 -6.82 3.47
CA GLY A 243 2.19 -8.03 2.78
C GLY A 243 1.95 -8.00 1.27
N ASP A 244 2.10 -9.12 0.59
CA ASP A 244 1.84 -9.21 -0.86
C ASP A 244 0.35 -9.46 -1.13
N PHE A 245 -0.22 -8.79 -2.13
CA PHE A 245 -1.61 -9.03 -2.55
C PHE A 245 -1.70 -9.66 -3.95
N VAL A 246 -0.85 -9.25 -4.88
CA VAL A 246 -0.66 -9.91 -6.17
C VAL A 246 0.84 -10.01 -6.42
N ASP A 247 1.36 -11.22 -6.51
CA ASP A 247 2.78 -11.48 -6.74
C ASP A 247 3.01 -12.87 -7.38
N ASP A 248 4.21 -13.11 -7.91
CA ASP A 248 4.74 -14.39 -8.38
C ASP A 248 5.94 -14.91 -7.56
N TYR A 249 6.20 -14.31 -6.40
CA TYR A 249 7.30 -14.73 -5.54
C TYR A 249 7.22 -16.20 -5.14
N ALA A 250 8.39 -16.80 -4.94
CA ALA A 250 8.48 -18.11 -4.32
C ALA A 250 7.90 -18.02 -2.91
N VAL A 251 6.95 -18.89 -2.60
CA VAL A 251 6.30 -18.93 -1.28
C VAL A 251 7.32 -19.37 -0.26
N ASP A 252 7.59 -18.51 0.72
CA ASP A 252 8.35 -18.91 1.90
C ASP A 252 7.46 -19.73 2.83
N GLU A 253 7.88 -20.95 3.17
CA GLU A 253 7.07 -21.88 3.95
C GLU A 253 6.78 -21.39 5.38
N VAL A 254 7.66 -20.56 5.94
CA VAL A 254 7.58 -20.02 7.29
C VAL A 254 6.90 -18.67 7.27
N GLU A 255 7.43 -17.76 6.46
CA GLU A 255 6.99 -16.38 6.40
C GLU A 255 5.63 -16.26 5.69
N ARG A 256 5.29 -17.15 4.75
CA ARG A 256 3.98 -17.15 4.06
C ARG A 256 3.63 -15.77 3.45
N ASN A 257 4.52 -15.24 2.61
CA ASN A 257 4.23 -14.01 1.85
C ASN A 257 3.04 -14.15 0.91
N ASP A 258 2.59 -15.37 0.63
CA ASP A 258 1.35 -15.61 -0.09
C ASP A 258 0.09 -15.32 0.74
N TRP A 259 0.19 -14.94 2.02
CA TRP A 259 -0.94 -14.60 2.88
C TRP A 259 -1.05 -13.09 3.09
N SER A 260 -2.27 -12.57 2.98
CA SER A 260 -2.56 -11.15 3.22
C SER A 260 -4.04 -10.95 3.59
N PHE A 261 -4.51 -9.72 3.51
CA PHE A 261 -5.90 -9.33 3.71
C PHE A 261 -6.32 -8.27 2.69
N ILE A 262 -7.62 -8.16 2.46
CA ILE A 262 -8.23 -6.87 2.13
C ILE A 262 -8.40 -6.12 3.45
N PHE A 263 -7.71 -4.99 3.61
CA PHE A 263 -7.79 -4.14 4.79
C PHE A 263 -8.87 -3.08 4.55
N GLU A 264 -10.10 -3.35 4.97
CA GLU A 264 -11.22 -2.44 4.80
C GLU A 264 -11.32 -1.44 5.95
N VAL A 265 -11.08 -0.17 5.64
CA VAL A 265 -11.24 0.93 6.59
C VAL A 265 -12.63 1.52 6.43
N HIS A 266 -13.46 1.36 7.46
CA HIS A 266 -14.82 1.88 7.48
C HIS A 266 -14.84 3.29 8.07
N LEU A 267 -15.41 4.22 7.32
CA LEU A 267 -15.47 5.63 7.66
C LEU A 267 -16.91 6.08 7.97
N GLU A 268 -17.04 6.96 8.95
CA GLU A 268 -18.23 7.77 9.17
C GLU A 268 -17.85 9.26 9.08
N GLY A 269 -18.08 9.85 7.90
CA GLY A 269 -17.42 11.11 7.56
C GLY A 269 -15.89 10.94 7.55
N PRO A 270 -15.10 11.90 8.05
CA PRO A 270 -13.63 11.77 8.09
C PRO A 270 -13.12 10.83 9.19
N ARG A 271 -13.98 10.25 10.02
CA ARG A 271 -13.57 9.43 11.16
C ARG A 271 -13.46 7.95 10.79
N VAL A 272 -12.37 7.31 11.18
CA VAL A 272 -12.22 5.86 11.09
C VAL A 272 -13.00 5.19 12.22
N LYS A 273 -14.03 4.43 11.86
CA LYS A 273 -14.89 3.71 12.81
C LYS A 273 -14.28 2.37 13.20
N LYS A 274 -13.89 1.58 12.19
CA LYS A 274 -13.29 0.25 12.36
C LYS A 274 -12.40 -0.11 11.17
N VAL A 275 -11.55 -1.10 11.38
CA VAL A 275 -10.85 -1.83 10.31
C VAL A 275 -11.38 -3.26 10.28
N ALA A 276 -11.90 -3.70 9.14
CA ALA A 276 -12.24 -5.09 8.87
C ALA A 276 -11.13 -5.74 8.03
N LEU A 277 -10.75 -6.98 8.37
CA LEU A 277 -9.64 -7.70 7.74
C LEU A 277 -10.18 -9.00 7.13
N ILE A 278 -10.27 -9.03 5.81
CA ILE A 278 -10.78 -10.19 5.06
C ILE A 278 -9.57 -10.98 4.53
N PRO A 279 -9.32 -12.21 5.02
CA PRO A 279 -8.09 -12.93 4.74
C PRO A 279 -8.01 -13.39 3.28
N THR A 280 -6.84 -13.23 2.67
CA THR A 280 -6.56 -13.61 1.30
C THR A 280 -5.32 -14.48 1.20
N ILE A 281 -5.27 -15.27 0.13
CA ILE A 281 -4.07 -15.97 -0.32
C ILE A 281 -3.76 -15.61 -1.77
N ILE A 282 -2.49 -15.70 -2.15
CA ILE A 282 -2.04 -15.69 -3.54
C ILE A 282 -1.96 -17.15 -4.00
N ALA A 283 -2.72 -17.50 -5.02
CA ALA A 283 -2.62 -18.81 -5.67
C ALA A 283 -2.91 -18.66 -7.16
N ASP A 284 -2.17 -19.39 -8.01
CA ASP A 284 -2.30 -19.30 -9.47
C ASP A 284 -2.14 -17.87 -10.03
N PHE A 285 -1.25 -17.07 -9.44
CA PHE A 285 -0.99 -15.66 -9.79
C PHE A 285 -2.20 -14.72 -9.64
N GLN A 286 -3.12 -15.06 -8.74
CA GLN A 286 -4.30 -14.24 -8.42
C GLN A 286 -4.52 -14.16 -6.92
N ALA A 287 -5.06 -13.02 -6.48
CA ALA A 287 -5.58 -12.83 -5.14
C ALA A 287 -6.88 -13.61 -4.98
N ARG A 288 -6.97 -14.42 -3.93
CA ARG A 288 -8.16 -15.23 -3.62
C ARG A 288 -8.53 -15.07 -2.15
N LEU A 289 -9.82 -15.12 -1.84
CA LEU A 289 -10.27 -15.29 -0.46
C LEU A 289 -9.68 -16.58 0.11
N ALA A 290 -9.11 -16.49 1.31
CA ALA A 290 -8.48 -17.63 1.96
C ALA A 290 -9.56 -18.67 2.32
N PRO A 291 -9.46 -19.92 1.84
CA PRO A 291 -10.34 -21.00 2.29
C PRO A 291 -9.84 -21.58 3.62
N ALA A 292 -10.69 -22.32 4.33
CA ALA A 292 -10.22 -23.16 5.43
C ALA A 292 -9.26 -24.26 4.89
N PRO A 293 -8.19 -24.64 5.61
CA PRO A 293 -7.81 -24.16 6.95
C PRO A 293 -6.95 -22.88 6.96
N TYR A 294 -6.48 -22.39 5.80
CA TYR A 294 -5.60 -21.23 5.70
C TYR A 294 -6.22 -19.96 6.30
N ARG A 295 -7.52 -19.75 6.06
CA ARG A 295 -8.29 -18.65 6.64
C ARG A 295 -8.07 -18.56 8.15
N ASP A 296 -8.26 -19.66 8.86
CA ASP A 296 -8.22 -19.68 10.32
C ASP A 296 -6.79 -19.40 10.83
N ALA A 297 -5.78 -19.97 10.16
CA ALA A 297 -4.37 -19.71 10.48
C ALA A 297 -3.97 -18.24 10.25
N ILE A 298 -4.46 -17.62 9.18
CA ILE A 298 -4.22 -16.20 8.86
C ILE A 298 -4.86 -15.30 9.92
N LEU A 299 -6.12 -15.56 10.27
CA LEU A 299 -6.87 -14.81 11.30
C LEU A 299 -6.21 -14.94 12.69
N ASP A 300 -5.79 -16.15 13.07
CA ASP A 300 -5.14 -16.40 14.36
C ASP A 300 -3.77 -15.69 14.44
N ARG A 301 -2.99 -15.72 13.36
CA ARG A 301 -1.71 -15.02 13.25
C ARG A 301 -1.90 -13.51 13.40
N MET A 302 -2.79 -12.91 12.62
CA MET A 302 -3.06 -11.46 12.71
C MET A 302 -3.58 -11.07 14.10
N SER A 303 -4.47 -11.88 14.70
CA SER A 303 -4.97 -11.64 16.06
C SER A 303 -3.84 -11.60 17.09
N ALA A 304 -2.90 -12.54 17.03
CA ALA A 304 -1.74 -12.58 17.92
C ALA A 304 -0.81 -11.37 17.72
N LEU A 305 -0.58 -10.95 16.47
CA LEU A 305 0.26 -9.78 16.16
C LEU A 305 -0.36 -8.47 16.64
N CYS A 306 -1.66 -8.27 16.40
CA CYS A 306 -2.39 -7.11 16.89
C CYS A 306 -2.45 -7.06 18.43
N LEU A 307 -2.60 -8.23 19.09
CA LEU A 307 -2.56 -8.32 20.55
C LEU A 307 -1.19 -7.88 21.13
N LYS A 308 -0.07 -8.27 20.50
CA LYS A 308 1.28 -7.81 20.90
C LYS A 308 1.44 -6.28 20.82
N LEU A 309 0.68 -5.63 19.93
CA LEU A 309 0.67 -4.17 19.77
C LEU A 309 -0.38 -3.47 20.64
N GLY A 310 -1.08 -4.21 21.52
CA GLY A 310 -2.10 -3.66 22.40
C GLY A 310 -3.41 -3.29 21.72
N THR A 311 -3.67 -3.82 20.52
CA THR A 311 -4.87 -3.54 19.72
C THR A 311 -5.60 -4.86 19.45
N PRO A 312 -6.37 -5.41 20.40
CA PRO A 312 -7.01 -6.71 20.19
C PRO A 312 -8.00 -6.66 19.02
N ALA A 313 -7.86 -7.62 18.09
CA ALA A 313 -8.80 -7.83 16.99
C ALA A 313 -9.87 -8.85 17.41
N ARG A 314 -11.12 -8.61 17.03
CA ARG A 314 -12.23 -9.52 17.29
C ARG A 314 -12.53 -10.33 16.03
N ARG A 315 -12.60 -11.64 16.16
CA ARG A 315 -13.11 -12.50 15.08
C ARG A 315 -14.62 -12.35 14.93
N VAL A 316 -15.07 -12.07 13.72
CA VAL A 316 -16.49 -11.95 13.34
C VAL A 316 -16.65 -12.78 12.07
N ASP A 317 -17.35 -13.91 12.17
CA ASP A 317 -17.47 -14.89 11.09
C ASP A 317 -16.09 -15.29 10.52
N ASP A 318 -15.87 -14.97 9.24
CA ASP A 318 -14.69 -15.33 8.45
C ASP A 318 -13.66 -14.19 8.34
N GLN A 319 -13.78 -13.14 9.17
CA GLN A 319 -12.91 -11.97 9.19
C GLN A 319 -12.51 -11.53 10.61
N LEU A 320 -11.58 -10.58 10.70
CA LEU A 320 -11.32 -9.82 11.93
C LEU A 320 -11.90 -8.41 11.84
N GLU A 321 -12.28 -7.86 12.98
CA GLU A 321 -12.63 -6.46 13.16
C GLU A 321 -11.80 -5.82 14.29
N ILE A 322 -11.26 -4.64 14.02
CA ILE A 322 -10.60 -3.79 15.01
C ILE A 322 -11.44 -2.51 15.14
N PRO A 323 -12.13 -2.28 16.27
CA PRO A 323 -12.79 -1.01 16.51
C PRO A 323 -11.73 0.08 16.70
N VAL A 324 -11.89 1.21 16.01
CA VAL A 324 -10.96 2.34 16.05
C VAL A 324 -11.57 3.51 16.83
N TRP A 325 -12.83 3.82 16.53
CA TRP A 325 -13.60 4.79 17.28
C TRP A 325 -14.83 4.11 17.87
N THR A 326 -14.93 4.14 19.20
CA THR A 326 -16.17 3.87 19.91
C THR A 326 -16.81 5.21 20.23
N VAL A 327 -18.05 5.44 19.79
CA VAL A 327 -18.90 6.44 20.43
C VAL A 327 -18.97 6.01 21.90
N PRO A 328 -18.62 6.86 22.89
CA PRO A 328 -18.96 6.54 24.27
C PRO A 328 -20.48 6.32 24.34
N PRO A 329 -20.95 5.29 25.09
CA PRO A 329 -22.38 5.02 25.21
C PRO A 329 -23.18 6.21 25.73
#